data_AF-A0A3Q1BVU0-F1
#
_entry.id   AF-A0A3Q1BVU0-F1
#
_cell.length_a   1.000
_cell.length_b   1.000
_cell.length_c   1.000
_cell.angle_alpha   90.00
_cell.angle_beta   90.00
_cell.angle_gamma   90.00
#
_symmetry.space_group_name_H-M   'P 1'
#
loop_
_entity.id
_entity.type
_entity.pdbx_description
1 polymer ?
#
loop_
_entity_poly.entity_id
_entity_poly.type
_entity_poly.pdbx_seq_one_letter_code
_entity_poly.pdbx_strand_id
1 'polypeptide(L)'
;MKSEMLAFDVLTPFKDVLMSLEGDSVTLSCNYSVSVNNLYWYQQKSSSSPQLLIAEYSEKTEKLAVRHDRQSKELHLNISSAAVSDSAVYYCALEPTVTGNSKTLYKNTLTSCWKPFFPVLNSTF
;
A
#
# COMPACT_ATOMS: atom_id res chain seq x y z
N MET A 1 23.44 -7.44 -17.25
CA MET A 1 22.24 -7.64 -18.09
C MET A 1 21.12 -8.06 -17.18
N LYS A 2 20.04 -7.27 -17.15
CA LYS A 2 18.83 -7.49 -16.37
C LYS A 2 18.22 -8.85 -16.75
N SER A 3 17.91 -9.70 -15.78
CA SER A 3 16.79 -10.62 -15.92
C SER A 3 16.25 -10.95 -14.55
N GLU A 4 15.41 -10.04 -14.08
CA GLU A 4 14.31 -10.31 -13.16
C GLU A 4 13.53 -11.52 -13.69
N MET A 5 13.56 -12.62 -12.95
CA MET A 5 12.54 -13.65 -13.02
C MET A 5 11.68 -13.49 -11.76
N LEU A 6 10.97 -12.36 -11.68
CA LEU A 6 9.97 -12.17 -10.65
C LEU A 6 8.78 -13.07 -11.00
N ALA A 7 8.37 -13.89 -10.04
CA ALA A 7 7.04 -14.46 -10.05
C ALA A 7 6.06 -13.30 -10.29
N PHE A 8 5.29 -13.36 -11.38
CA PHE A 8 4.20 -12.45 -11.74
C PHE A 8 3.79 -11.56 -10.54
N ASP A 9 4.22 -10.30 -10.51
CA ASP A 9 3.95 -9.43 -9.36
C ASP A 9 2.43 -9.31 -9.22
N VAL A 10 1.88 -10.04 -8.24
CA VAL A 10 0.43 -10.18 -8.06
C VAL A 10 -0.18 -8.84 -7.64
N LEU A 11 0.63 -8.00 -6.99
CA LEU A 11 0.34 -6.65 -6.55
C LEU A 11 1.33 -5.69 -7.20
N THR A 12 0.87 -4.54 -7.66
CA THR A 12 1.73 -3.54 -8.30
C THR A 12 1.32 -2.14 -7.84
N PRO A 13 2.21 -1.33 -7.25
CA PRO A 13 1.90 0.06 -6.97
C PRO A 13 1.82 0.91 -8.23
N PHE A 14 1.03 1.98 -8.17
CA PHE A 14 1.10 3.01 -9.22
C PHE A 14 2.35 3.88 -9.14
N LYS A 15 2.90 4.09 -7.94
CA LYS A 15 4.12 4.87 -7.72
C LYS A 15 4.89 4.29 -6.54
N ASP A 16 6.15 3.94 -6.75
CA ASP A 16 7.02 3.43 -5.67
C ASP A 16 7.35 4.50 -4.62
N VAL A 17 7.40 5.77 -5.07
CA VAL A 17 7.72 6.94 -4.26
C VAL A 17 6.74 8.05 -4.59
N LEU A 18 6.19 8.65 -3.55
CA LEU A 18 5.26 9.77 -3.59
C LEU A 18 5.73 10.78 -2.52
N MET A 19 5.81 12.04 -2.92
CA MET A 19 6.21 13.15 -2.05
C MET A 19 5.02 14.11 -1.95
N SER A 20 4.74 14.59 -0.75
CA SER A 20 3.66 15.55 -0.47
C SER A 20 4.10 16.50 0.64
N LEU A 21 3.46 17.67 0.70
CA LEU A 21 3.64 18.60 1.80
C LEU A 21 2.70 18.25 2.95
N GLU A 22 3.03 18.77 4.13
CA GLU A 22 2.14 18.64 5.29
C GLU A 22 0.80 19.34 5.02
N GLY A 23 -0.30 18.69 5.37
CA GLY A 23 -1.66 19.18 5.13
C GLY A 23 -2.26 18.76 3.79
N ASP A 24 -1.46 18.22 2.86
CA ASP A 24 -1.98 17.70 1.59
C ASP A 24 -2.78 16.40 1.79
N SER A 25 -3.69 16.12 0.84
CA SER A 25 -4.32 14.80 0.73
C SER A 25 -3.47 13.89 -0.16
N VAL A 26 -3.04 12.76 0.39
CA VAL A 26 -2.22 11.77 -0.33
C VAL A 26 -3.07 10.55 -0.66
N THR A 27 -3.05 10.12 -1.92
CA THR A 27 -3.66 8.85 -2.33
C THR A 27 -2.59 7.85 -2.75
N LEU A 28 -2.53 6.73 -2.04
CA LEU A 28 -1.72 5.55 -2.41
C LEU A 28 -2.59 4.58 -3.19
N SER A 29 -2.04 3.95 -4.21
CA SER A 29 -2.79 3.08 -5.11
C SER A 29 -2.02 1.82 -5.42
N CYS A 30 -2.72 0.69 -5.40
CA CYS A 30 -2.19 -0.62 -5.74
C CYS A 30 -3.14 -1.36 -6.68
N ASN A 31 -2.61 -1.97 -7.72
CA ASN A 31 -3.33 -2.84 -8.64
C ASN A 31 -3.06 -4.31 -8.27
N TYR A 32 -4.02 -5.20 -8.51
CA TYR A 32 -3.87 -6.62 -8.32
C TYR A 32 -4.35 -7.43 -9.54
N SER A 33 -3.65 -8.50 -9.88
CA SER A 33 -3.95 -9.27 -11.10
C SER A 33 -4.84 -10.50 -10.88
N VAL A 34 -4.91 -11.03 -9.66
CA VAL A 34 -5.63 -12.28 -9.31
C VAL A 34 -7.01 -12.05 -8.71
N SER A 35 -7.79 -13.12 -8.55
CA SER A 35 -9.00 -13.08 -7.71
C SER A 35 -8.61 -13.06 -6.24
N VAL A 36 -9.19 -12.12 -5.50
CA VAL A 36 -8.92 -11.88 -4.08
C VAL A 36 -10.24 -11.84 -3.33
N ASN A 37 -10.26 -12.34 -2.09
CA ASN A 37 -11.43 -12.22 -1.22
C ASN A 37 -11.44 -10.84 -0.56
N ASN A 38 -10.32 -10.52 0.09
CA ASN A 38 -10.12 -9.29 0.85
C ASN A 38 -8.77 -8.66 0.52
N LEU A 39 -8.70 -7.34 0.63
CA LEU A 39 -7.48 -6.56 0.54
C LEU A 39 -7.25 -5.72 1.79
N TYR A 40 -5.97 -5.44 2.05
CA TYR A 40 -5.53 -4.73 3.24
C TYR A 40 -4.42 -3.75 2.93
N TRP A 41 -4.38 -2.67 3.70
CA TRP A 41 -3.23 -1.79 3.80
C TRP A 41 -2.48 -2.05 5.09
N TYR A 42 -1.17 -2.20 4.98
CA TYR A 42 -0.24 -2.26 6.10
C TYR A 42 0.65 -1.04 6.10
N GLN A 43 0.98 -0.53 7.28
CA GLN A 43 1.93 0.55 7.48
C GLN A 43 3.14 0.02 8.25
N GLN A 44 4.34 0.37 7.78
CA GLN A 44 5.60 0.07 8.44
C GLN A 44 6.34 1.38 8.73
N LYS A 45 6.41 1.74 10.02
CA LYS A 45 7.21 2.86 10.48
C LYS A 45 8.67 2.43 10.64
N SER A 46 9.60 3.38 10.67
CA SER A 46 11.05 3.14 10.70
C SER A 46 11.45 1.98 11.63
N SER A 47 12.04 0.93 11.05
CA SER A 47 12.51 -0.30 11.73
C SER A 47 11.45 -1.13 12.46
N SER A 48 10.16 -0.84 12.30
CA SER A 48 9.08 -1.71 12.82
C SER A 48 8.75 -2.83 11.84
N SER A 49 8.03 -3.86 12.29
CA SER A 49 7.31 -4.76 11.39
C SER A 49 6.13 -4.02 10.76
N PRO A 50 5.68 -4.40 9.55
CA PRO A 50 4.41 -3.92 9.00
C PRO A 50 3.25 -4.25 9.94
N GLN A 51 2.39 -3.28 10.19
CA GLN A 51 1.18 -3.42 11.01
C GLN A 51 -0.05 -3.13 10.15
N LEU A 52 -1.15 -3.85 10.41
CA LEU A 52 -2.40 -3.64 9.70
C LEU A 52 -2.88 -2.21 9.98
N LEU A 53 -3.05 -1.44 8.91
CA LEU A 53 -3.55 -0.07 8.97
C LEU A 53 -5.07 -0.06 8.81
N ILE A 54 -5.57 -0.65 7.73
CA ILE A 54 -7.00 -0.60 7.36
C ILE A 54 -7.33 -1.69 6.34
N ALA A 55 -8.56 -2.24 6.40
CA ALA A 55 -9.06 -3.22 5.44
C ALA A 55 -9.97 -2.55 4.38
N GLU A 56 -10.19 -3.21 3.24
CA GLU A 56 -11.03 -2.68 2.15
C GLU A 56 -12.46 -2.31 2.56
N TYR A 57 -13.01 -3.00 3.57
CA TYR A 57 -14.38 -2.81 4.07
C TYR A 57 -14.44 -1.97 5.35
N SER A 58 -13.32 -1.41 5.81
CA SER A 58 -13.31 -0.55 6.99
C SER A 58 -14.06 0.75 6.73
N GLU A 59 -14.76 1.26 7.75
CA GLU A 59 -15.43 2.56 7.68
C GLU A 59 -14.42 3.68 7.45
N LYS A 60 -14.81 4.65 6.64
CA LYS A 60 -14.01 5.86 6.44
C LYS A 60 -13.92 6.64 7.75
N THR A 61 -12.72 7.10 8.07
CA THR A 61 -12.47 8.08 9.13
C THR A 61 -12.18 9.45 8.51
N GLU A 62 -12.11 10.49 9.34
CA GLU A 62 -11.70 11.84 8.90
C GLU A 62 -10.31 11.82 8.23
N LYS A 63 -9.40 10.99 8.75
CA LYS A 63 -8.01 10.90 8.29
C LYS A 63 -7.78 9.88 7.18
N LEU A 64 -8.39 8.69 7.28
CA LEU A 64 -8.13 7.57 6.38
C LEU A 64 -9.42 7.11 5.69
N ALA A 65 -9.34 6.91 4.38
CA ALA A 65 -10.41 6.33 3.58
C ALA A 65 -9.84 5.29 2.61
N VAL A 66 -10.50 4.14 2.50
CA VAL A 66 -10.18 3.15 1.47
C VAL A 66 -11.23 3.17 0.37
N ARG A 67 -10.78 3.06 -0.88
CA ARG A 67 -11.64 2.84 -2.04
C ARG A 67 -11.15 1.62 -2.78
N HIS A 68 -12.01 0.64 -2.94
CA HIS A 68 -11.73 -0.57 -3.70
C HIS A 68 -12.53 -0.57 -4.99
N ASP A 69 -11.83 -0.43 -6.12
CA ASP A 69 -12.41 -0.61 -7.44
C ASP A 69 -12.20 -2.05 -7.90
N ARG A 70 -13.24 -2.87 -7.76
CA ARG A 70 -13.22 -4.28 -8.16
C ARG A 70 -13.24 -4.48 -9.67
N GLN A 71 -13.67 -3.48 -10.45
CA GLN A 71 -13.70 -3.58 -11.91
C GLN A 71 -12.31 -3.35 -12.51
N SER A 72 -11.62 -2.31 -12.06
CA SER A 72 -10.23 -2.02 -12.48
C SER A 72 -9.20 -2.85 -11.71
N LYS A 73 -9.61 -3.53 -10.64
CA LYS A 73 -8.75 -4.26 -9.69
C LYS A 73 -7.75 -3.34 -8.99
N GLU A 74 -8.24 -2.22 -8.50
CA GLU A 74 -7.44 -1.20 -7.85
C GLU A 74 -7.89 -0.97 -6.41
N LEU A 75 -6.93 -0.81 -5.52
CA LEU A 75 -7.14 -0.45 -4.12
C LEU A 75 -6.44 0.86 -3.83
N HIS A 76 -7.20 1.83 -3.34
CA HIS A 76 -6.71 3.16 -3.01
C HIS A 76 -6.83 3.43 -1.52
N LEU A 77 -5.76 3.93 -0.91
CA LEU A 77 -5.76 4.51 0.42
C LEU A 77 -5.61 6.01 0.30
N ASN A 78 -6.60 6.75 0.77
CA ASN A 78 -6.51 8.20 0.92
C ASN A 78 -6.18 8.57 2.36
N ILE A 79 -5.16 9.41 2.52
CA ILE A 79 -4.72 10.01 3.77
C ILE A 79 -4.99 11.51 3.66
N SER A 80 -5.99 11.99 4.37
CA SER A 80 -6.32 13.42 4.44
C SER A 80 -5.35 14.12 5.39
N SER A 81 -4.95 15.36 5.07
CA SER A 81 -4.11 16.20 5.94
C SER A 81 -2.84 15.46 6.40
N ALA A 82 -2.05 15.00 5.43
CA ALA A 82 -0.85 14.21 5.68
C ALA A 82 0.11 14.94 6.62
N ALA A 83 0.59 14.25 7.66
CA ALA A 83 1.57 14.78 8.60
C ALA A 83 2.91 14.08 8.44
N VAL A 84 3.98 14.68 8.96
CA VAL A 84 5.31 14.04 8.99
C VAL A 84 5.27 12.69 9.73
N SER A 85 4.38 12.54 10.70
CA SER A 85 4.16 11.28 11.45
C SER A 85 3.50 10.16 10.64
N ASP A 86 2.93 10.47 9.48
CA ASP A 86 2.37 9.50 8.54
C ASP A 86 3.44 8.97 7.56
N SER A 87 4.66 9.49 7.63
CA SER A 87 5.75 9.03 6.79
C SER A 87 6.23 7.63 7.21
N ALA A 88 5.91 6.66 6.35
CA ALA A 88 6.13 5.23 6.59
C ALA A 88 6.11 4.47 5.27
N VAL A 89 6.58 3.22 5.24
CA VAL A 89 6.40 2.36 4.07
C VAL A 89 5.01 1.73 4.13
N TYR A 90 4.24 1.84 3.04
CA TYR A 90 2.89 1.27 2.98
C TYR A 90 2.86 0.08 2.03
N TYR A 91 2.25 -1.00 2.48
CA TYR A 91 2.12 -2.24 1.72
C TYR A 91 0.65 -2.53 1.46
N CYS A 92 0.34 -2.91 0.23
CA CYS A 92 -0.91 -3.59 -0.06
C CYS A 92 -0.71 -5.08 0.18
N ALA A 93 -1.74 -5.72 0.72
CA ALA A 93 -1.79 -7.16 0.93
C ALA A 93 -3.11 -7.70 0.42
N LEU A 94 -3.09 -8.95 -0.05
CA LEU A 94 -4.28 -9.68 -0.48
C LEU A 94 -4.48 -10.96 0.31
N GLU A 95 -5.75 -11.31 0.51
CA GLU A 95 -6.16 -12.65 0.88
C GLU A 95 -6.57 -13.39 -0.40
N PRO A 96 -5.77 -14.38 -0.85
CA PRO A 96 -6.05 -15.09 -2.09
C PRO A 96 -7.27 -16.01 -1.91
N THR A 97 -8.14 -16.06 -2.91
CA THR A 97 -9.17 -17.09 -2.98
C THR A 97 -8.48 -18.43 -3.30
N VAL A 98 -8.52 -19.40 -2.38
CA VAL A 98 -7.75 -20.64 -2.53
C VAL A 98 -8.28 -21.47 -3.71
N THR A 99 -7.52 -21.59 -4.80
CA THR A 99 -7.83 -22.50 -5.92
C THR A 99 -6.67 -23.41 -6.35
N GLY A 100 -5.54 -23.45 -5.64
CA GLY A 100 -4.45 -24.40 -5.91
C GLY A 100 -3.16 -24.20 -5.08
N ASN A 101 -2.46 -25.30 -4.78
CA ASN A 101 -1.21 -25.49 -3.99
C ASN A 101 -0.73 -24.33 -3.08
N SER A 102 -0.95 -24.48 -1.78
CA SER A 102 -0.68 -23.51 -0.70
C SER A 102 0.80 -23.13 -0.47
N LYS A 103 1.77 -23.87 -1.01
CA LYS A 103 3.21 -23.70 -0.71
C LYS A 103 3.87 -22.50 -1.40
N THR A 104 3.29 -21.97 -2.48
CA THR A 104 3.87 -20.85 -3.27
C THR A 104 3.24 -19.50 -2.95
N LEU A 105 2.04 -19.46 -2.37
CA LEU A 105 1.28 -18.23 -2.11
C LEU A 105 1.82 -17.42 -0.92
N TYR A 106 2.37 -18.08 0.10
CA TYR A 106 2.81 -17.42 1.34
C TYR A 106 4.03 -16.50 1.19
N LYS A 107 4.76 -16.57 0.07
CA LYS A 107 6.02 -15.83 -0.10
C LYS A 107 5.88 -14.45 -0.76
N ASN A 108 4.74 -14.15 -1.42
CA ASN A 108 4.54 -12.91 -2.19
C ASN A 108 3.27 -12.13 -1.77
N THR A 109 2.89 -12.17 -0.49
CA THR A 109 1.65 -11.55 0.01
C THR A 109 1.76 -10.05 0.31
N LEU A 110 2.97 -9.49 0.35
CA LEU A 110 3.21 -8.08 0.67
C LEU A 110 4.10 -7.48 -0.41
N THR A 111 3.56 -6.54 -1.18
CA THR A 111 4.36 -5.72 -2.11
C THR A 111 4.42 -4.30 -1.57
N SER A 112 5.62 -3.74 -1.50
CA SER A 112 5.81 -2.36 -1.04
C SER A 112 5.20 -1.43 -2.08
N CYS A 113 4.23 -0.64 -1.66
CA CYS A 113 3.57 0.30 -2.55
C CYS A 113 4.10 1.71 -2.43
N TRP A 114 4.81 2.03 -1.36
CA TRP A 114 5.28 3.40 -1.17
C TRP A 114 6.43 3.50 -0.19
N LYS A 115 7.45 4.31 -0.52
CA LYS A 115 8.41 4.87 0.42
C LYS A 115 8.32 6.41 0.38
N PRO A 116 7.89 7.08 1.46
CA PRO A 116 8.03 8.52 1.58
C PRO A 116 9.49 8.84 1.86
N PHE A 117 10.11 9.59 0.95
CA PHE A 117 11.16 10.51 1.34
C PHE A 117 10.47 11.86 1.51
N PHE A 118 10.27 12.30 2.75
CA PHE A 118 10.05 13.71 3.01
C PHE A 118 11.41 14.36 2.75
N PRO A 119 11.59 15.24 1.75
CA PRO A 119 12.70 16.16 1.84
C PRO A 119 12.51 16.90 3.16
N VAL A 120 13.51 16.81 4.05
CA VAL A 120 13.55 17.60 5.27
C VAL A 120 13.55 19.06 4.84
N LEU A 121 12.37 19.66 4.74
CA LEU A 121 12.15 21.09 4.91
C LEU A 121 11.35 21.25 6.21
N ASN A 122 11.82 20.69 7.32
CA ASN A 122 12.44 21.60 8.30
C ASN A 122 13.53 22.48 7.69
N SER A 123 13.13 23.57 7.05
CA SER A 123 13.90 24.80 7.22
C SER A 123 13.05 25.73 8.07
N THR A 124 13.28 25.61 9.37
CA THR A 124 12.95 26.61 10.37
C THR A 124 13.58 27.94 9.94
N PHE A 125 12.76 28.96 9.65
CA PHE A 125 12.80 30.33 10.17
C PHE A 125 11.66 31.15 9.56
#